data_AF-A0A2E3PXF2-F1
#
_entry.id   AF-A0A2E3PXF2-F1
#
_cell.length_a   1.000
_cell.length_b   1.000
_cell.length_c   1.000
_cell.angle_alpha   90.00
_cell.angle_beta   90.00
_cell.angle_gamma   90.00
#
_symmetry.space_group_name_H-M   'P 1'
#
loop_
_entity.id
_entity.type
_entity.pdbx_description
1 polymer ?
#
loop_
_entity_poly.entity_id
_entity_poly.type
_entity_poly.pdbx_seq_one_letter_code
_entity_poly.pdbx_strand_id
1 'polypeptide(L)'
;MISPARLAMAAMLSGAVFVTAGCSTTGTVGAKAEIRETVRGVVGTDLIGARGATARDQNKIDATAAGLCGAGVWTRSECARYDAAKSRGGW
;
A
#
# COMPACT_ATOMS: atom_id res chain seq x y z
N MET A 1 2.13 -37.80 48.21
CA MET A 1 2.50 -36.43 48.61
C MET A 1 3.11 -35.73 47.40
N ILE A 2 2.37 -34.81 46.79
CA ILE A 2 2.85 -34.03 45.64
C ILE A 2 3.78 -32.95 46.22
N SER A 3 5.05 -32.98 45.83
CA SER A 3 6.05 -32.05 46.35
C SER A 3 5.78 -30.63 45.84
N PRO A 4 5.94 -29.57 46.65
CA PRO A 4 5.65 -28.19 46.25
C PRO A 4 6.45 -27.75 45.00
N ALA A 5 7.64 -28.35 44.79
CA ALA A 5 8.45 -28.14 43.59
C ALA A 5 7.79 -28.64 42.29
N ARG A 6 6.95 -29.68 42.34
CA ARG A 6 6.24 -30.23 41.17
C ARG A 6 5.03 -29.37 40.77
N LEU A 7 4.40 -28.72 41.73
CA LEU A 7 3.34 -27.73 41.51
C LEU A 7 3.89 -26.44 40.89
N ALA A 8 5.06 -25.98 41.36
CA ALA A 8 5.74 -24.80 40.80
C ALA A 8 6.17 -25.00 39.33
N MET A 9 6.71 -26.17 38.98
CA MET A 9 7.07 -26.51 37.60
C MET A 9 5.85 -26.60 36.67
N ALA A 10 4.75 -27.18 37.13
CA ALA A 10 3.51 -27.27 36.34
C ALA A 10 2.86 -25.89 36.11
N ALA A 11 2.93 -24.99 37.09
CA ALA A 11 2.44 -23.61 36.96
C ALA A 11 3.25 -22.79 35.94
N MET A 12 4.58 -22.99 35.89
CA MET A 12 5.45 -22.31 34.91
C MET A 12 5.25 -22.82 33.48
N LEU A 13 4.95 -24.11 33.29
CA LEU A 13 4.65 -24.67 31.97
C LEU A 13 3.30 -24.20 31.39
N SER A 14 2.38 -23.76 32.24
CA SER A 14 1.04 -23.30 31.84
C SER A 14 1.00 -21.82 31.44
N GLY A 15 1.96 -21.00 31.92
CA GLY A 15 2.03 -19.56 31.62
C GLY A 15 2.71 -19.20 30.30
N ALA A 16 3.52 -20.10 29.73
CA ALA A 16 4.30 -19.85 28.52
C ALA A 16 3.49 -19.96 27.22
N VAL A 17 2.26 -20.49 27.25
CA VAL A 17 1.45 -20.70 26.05
C VAL A 17 0.67 -19.44 25.63
N PHE A 18 0.49 -18.46 26.51
CA PHE A 18 -0.26 -17.23 26.19
C PHE A 18 0.58 -16.09 25.60
N VAL A 19 1.91 -16.25 25.46
CA VAL A 19 2.80 -15.13 25.09
C VAL A 19 3.09 -15.04 23.58
N THR A 20 2.63 -15.98 22.74
CA THR A 20 3.02 -15.97 21.31
C THR A 20 1.95 -15.48 20.33
N ALA A 21 0.73 -15.17 20.77
CA ALA A 21 -0.32 -14.66 19.85
C ALA A 21 -0.18 -13.16 19.49
N GLY A 22 0.78 -12.44 20.08
CA GLY A 22 0.93 -10.99 19.91
C GLY A 22 2.08 -10.51 19.03
N CYS A 23 2.92 -11.39 18.48
CA CYS A 23 4.03 -10.97 17.61
C CYS A 23 3.74 -11.24 16.14
N SER A 24 2.54 -10.88 15.68
CA SER A 24 2.28 -10.77 14.26
C SER A 24 2.79 -9.41 13.80
N THR A 25 4.08 -9.32 13.46
CA THR A 25 4.56 -8.30 12.51
C THR A 25 4.06 -8.70 11.13
N THR A 26 2.75 -8.61 10.91
CA THR A 26 2.12 -8.91 9.63
C THR A 26 2.54 -7.83 8.65
N GLY A 27 3.63 -8.08 7.95
CA GLY A 27 4.01 -7.56 6.64
C GLY A 27 3.79 -6.07 6.40
N THR A 28 4.86 -5.29 6.48
CA THR A 28 4.94 -3.97 5.82
C THR A 28 4.54 -4.04 4.34
N VAL A 29 4.67 -5.21 3.70
CA VAL A 29 4.20 -5.49 2.34
C VAL A 29 2.68 -5.48 2.19
N GLY A 30 1.92 -6.00 3.16
CA GLY A 30 0.46 -5.98 3.16
C GLY A 30 -0.07 -4.57 3.39
N ALA A 31 0.47 -3.88 4.39
CA ALA A 31 0.12 -2.49 4.67
C ALA A 31 0.40 -1.56 3.48
N LYS A 32 1.53 -1.75 2.75
CA LYS A 32 1.83 -0.96 1.55
C LYS A 32 0.87 -1.25 0.40
N ALA A 33 0.45 -2.51 0.21
CA ALA A 33 -0.51 -2.86 -0.83
C ALA A 33 -1.90 -2.28 -0.51
N GLU A 34 -2.34 -2.40 0.74
CA GLU A 34 -3.62 -1.84 1.22
C GLU A 34 -3.65 -0.31 1.12
N ILE A 35 -2.55 0.37 1.50
CA ILE A 35 -2.43 1.82 1.34
C ILE A 35 -2.51 2.21 -0.13
N ARG A 36 -1.84 1.49 -1.05
CA ARG A 36 -1.91 1.79 -2.49
C ARG A 36 -3.32 1.64 -3.03
N GLU A 37 -4.01 0.57 -2.64
CA GLU A 37 -5.39 0.33 -3.08
C GLU A 37 -6.35 1.38 -2.52
N THR A 38 -6.17 1.76 -1.25
CA THR A 38 -6.94 2.85 -0.63
C THR A 38 -6.70 4.17 -1.34
N VAL A 39 -5.44 4.54 -1.58
CA VAL A 39 -5.09 5.77 -2.30
C VAL A 39 -5.64 5.74 -3.72
N ARG A 40 -5.53 4.60 -4.41
CA ARG A 40 -6.07 4.39 -5.76
C ARG A 40 -7.57 4.65 -5.80
N GLY A 41 -8.32 4.16 -4.82
CA GLY A 41 -9.76 4.43 -4.68
C GLY A 41 -10.08 5.92 -4.50
N VAL A 42 -9.22 6.68 -3.81
CA VAL A 42 -9.41 8.12 -3.57
C VAL A 42 -9.05 8.96 -4.80
N VAL A 43 -7.91 8.68 -5.44
CA VAL A 43 -7.40 9.50 -6.55
C VAL A 43 -8.07 9.17 -7.89
N GLY A 44 -8.58 7.95 -8.06
CA GLY A 44 -9.20 7.50 -9.30
C GLY A 44 -8.26 7.53 -10.51
N THR A 45 -8.84 7.62 -11.71
CA THR A 45 -8.12 7.59 -13.00
C THR A 45 -8.48 8.75 -13.93
N ASP A 46 -9.16 9.78 -13.43
CA ASP A 46 -9.72 10.85 -14.27
C ASP A 46 -8.65 11.71 -14.96
N LEU A 47 -7.41 11.69 -14.45
CA LEU A 47 -6.28 12.33 -15.11
C LEU A 47 -5.87 11.65 -16.41
N ILE A 48 -6.29 10.40 -16.67
CA ILE A 48 -6.03 9.71 -17.94
C ILE A 48 -6.81 10.38 -19.06
N GLY A 49 -6.10 11.11 -19.91
CA GLY A 49 -6.70 11.88 -21.01
C GLY A 49 -7.16 13.27 -20.60
N ALA A 50 -6.96 13.68 -19.34
CA ALA A 50 -7.19 15.05 -18.93
C ALA A 50 -6.24 16.00 -19.67
N ARG A 51 -6.74 17.21 -19.92
CA ARG A 51 -5.96 18.30 -20.51
C ARG A 51 -6.10 19.54 -19.65
N GLY A 52 -4.98 19.97 -19.09
CA GLY A 52 -4.81 21.23 -18.40
C GLY A 52 -5.06 22.41 -19.34
N ALA A 53 -5.58 23.49 -18.77
CA ALA A 53 -5.91 24.71 -19.50
C ALA A 53 -4.67 25.43 -20.04
N THR A 54 -3.52 25.26 -19.36
CA THR A 54 -2.23 25.85 -19.74
C THR A 54 -1.14 24.78 -19.76
N ALA A 55 0.00 25.09 -20.41
CA ALA A 55 1.19 24.24 -20.35
C ALA A 55 1.67 24.02 -18.90
N ARG A 56 1.53 25.02 -18.04
CA ARG A 56 1.87 24.91 -16.62
C ARG A 56 0.95 23.93 -15.90
N ASP A 57 -0.33 23.91 -16.23
CA ASP A 57 -1.28 22.97 -15.63
C ASP A 57 -1.06 21.56 -16.18
N GLN A 58 -0.72 21.42 -17.46
CA GLN A 58 -0.30 20.13 -18.02
C GLN A 58 0.93 19.55 -17.31
N ASN A 59 1.95 20.37 -17.07
CA ASN A 59 3.13 19.93 -16.32
C ASN A 59 2.79 19.45 -14.89
N LYS A 60 1.80 20.08 -14.23
CA LYS A 60 1.34 19.61 -12.92
C LYS A 60 0.62 18.26 -13.04
N ILE A 61 -0.26 18.10 -14.04
CA ILE A 61 -0.97 16.84 -14.29
C ILE A 61 0.04 15.72 -14.58
N ASP A 62 1.03 15.99 -15.45
CA ASP A 62 2.10 15.05 -15.77
C ASP A 62 2.92 14.64 -14.54
N ALA A 63 3.27 15.60 -13.69
CA ALA A 63 3.99 15.33 -12.45
C ALA A 63 3.15 14.47 -11.48
N THR A 64 1.85 14.75 -11.35
CA THR A 64 0.94 13.95 -10.52
C THR A 64 0.81 12.53 -11.06
N ALA A 65 0.59 12.37 -12.37
CA ALA A 65 0.50 11.06 -13.02
C ALA A 65 1.81 10.25 -12.85
N ALA A 66 2.97 10.88 -13.05
CA ALA A 66 4.27 10.26 -12.84
C ALA A 66 4.46 9.78 -11.38
N GLY A 67 4.01 10.58 -10.41
CA GLY A 67 4.03 10.20 -8.99
C GLY A 67 3.16 8.99 -8.69
N LEU A 68 1.93 8.94 -9.22
CA LEU A 68 1.01 7.81 -9.05
C LEU A 68 1.53 6.52 -9.69
N CYS A 69 2.17 6.62 -10.86
CA CYS A 69 2.83 5.51 -11.52
C CYS A 69 4.09 5.02 -10.78
N GLY A 70 4.96 5.93 -10.34
CA GLY A 70 6.17 5.61 -9.59
C GLY A 70 5.87 5.01 -8.22
N ALA A 71 4.81 5.50 -7.56
CA ALA A 71 4.31 4.94 -6.31
C ALA A 71 3.50 3.65 -6.51
N GLY A 72 3.26 3.22 -7.76
CA GLY A 72 2.44 2.07 -8.12
C GLY A 72 1.03 2.08 -7.53
N VAL A 73 0.44 3.27 -7.46
CA VAL A 73 -0.99 3.49 -7.14
C VAL A 73 -1.82 3.22 -8.40
N TRP A 74 -1.38 3.74 -9.54
CA TRP A 74 -1.86 3.29 -10.85
C TRP A 74 -1.17 1.99 -11.26
N THR A 75 -1.92 1.16 -11.98
CA THR A 75 -1.40 -0.06 -12.60
C THR A 75 -0.54 0.30 -13.80
N ARG A 76 0.28 -0.65 -14.24
CA ARG A 76 1.08 -0.48 -15.46
C ARG A 76 0.23 -0.18 -16.70
N SER A 77 -0.96 -0.77 -16.81
CA SER A 77 -1.87 -0.52 -17.94
C SER A 77 -2.44 0.90 -17.91
N GLU A 78 -2.75 1.43 -16.74
CA GLU A 78 -3.20 2.83 -16.60
C GLU A 78 -2.09 3.82 -16.93
N CYS A 79 -0.87 3.58 -16.44
CA CYS A 79 0.29 4.38 -16.81
C CYS A 79 0.53 4.38 -18.32
N ALA A 80 0.44 3.21 -18.97
CA ALA A 80 0.55 3.12 -20.42
C ALA A 80 -0.58 3.86 -21.16
N ARG A 81 -1.82 3.81 -20.64
CA ARG A 81 -2.95 4.57 -21.21
C ARG A 81 -2.75 6.08 -21.07
N TYR A 82 -2.19 6.53 -19.95
CA TYR A 82 -1.82 7.93 -19.74
C TYR A 82 -0.78 8.39 -20.75
N ASP A 83 0.32 7.66 -20.89
CA ASP A 83 1.38 8.01 -21.86
C ASP A 83 0.87 7.99 -23.30
N ALA A 84 0.06 6.99 -23.68
CA ALA A 84 -0.56 6.96 -24.99
C ALA A 84 -1.50 8.16 -25.23
N ALA A 85 -2.23 8.62 -24.20
CA ALA A 85 -3.09 9.79 -24.30
C ALA A 85 -2.26 11.08 -24.44
N LYS A 86 -1.15 11.19 -23.71
CA LYS A 86 -0.19 12.30 -23.80
C LYS A 86 0.39 12.40 -25.22
N SER A 87 0.88 11.29 -25.79
CA SER A 87 1.45 11.26 -27.15
C SER A 87 0.45 11.63 -28.24
N ARG A 88 -0.82 11.24 -28.09
CA ARG A 88 -1.90 11.65 -29.01
C ARG A 88 -2.30 13.12 -28.86
N GLY A 89 -1.97 13.72 -27.72
CA GLY A 89 -2.33 15.10 -27.41
C GLY A 89 -1.46 16.16 -28.08
N GLY A 90 -0.25 15.82 -28.55
CA GLY A 90 0.64 16.76 -29.22
C GLY A 90 1.03 17.96 -28.34
N TRP A 91 1.70 17.70 -27.22
CA TRP A 91 2.38 18.70 -26.40
C TRP A 91 3.86 18.34 -26.32
#